data_AF-A0ABD4UVU8-F1
#
_entry.id   AF-A0ABD4UVU8-F1
#
_cell.length_a   1.000
_cell.length_b   1.000
_cell.length_c   1.000
_cell.angle_alpha   90.00
_cell.angle_beta   90.00
_cell.angle_gamma   90.00
#
_symmetry.space_group_name_H-M   'P 1'
#
loop_
_entity.id
_entity.type
_entity.pdbx_description
1 polymer ?
#
loop_
_entity_poly.entity_id
_entity_poly.type
_entity_poly.pdbx_seq_one_letter_code
_entity_poly.pdbx_strand_id
1 'polypeptide(L)'
;MRAALLDWLGSLAYDADDECLAVAERHFNGDDLDDYPEMRVFLDHRPTSYPAVSAFLGHENIAVREAAVVAAIPLVEHPALICHRGELGRRVHRLLATSTDRYNRNRCLDARKNWGYDAAALESPADLAARARYVRDVWTGGCTEEPPF
;
A
#
# COMPACT_ATOMS: atom_id res chain seq x y z
N MET A 1 1.97 20.52 -2.61
CA MET A 1 1.62 20.05 -3.96
C MET A 1 2.33 18.74 -4.32
N ARG A 2 3.67 18.66 -4.37
CA ARG A 2 4.39 17.41 -4.71
C ARG A 2 4.05 16.21 -3.81
N ALA A 3 4.04 16.41 -2.48
CA ALA A 3 3.63 15.35 -1.54
C ALA A 3 2.21 14.86 -1.82
N ALA A 4 1.22 15.77 -1.89
CA ALA A 4 -0.16 15.41 -2.18
C ALA A 4 -0.37 14.65 -3.51
N LEU A 5 0.40 14.94 -4.55
CA LEU A 5 0.36 14.17 -5.80
C LEU A 5 0.94 12.76 -5.64
N LEU A 6 2.01 12.62 -4.86
CA LEU A 6 2.59 11.31 -4.53
C LEU A 6 1.67 10.51 -3.62
N ASP A 7 1.00 11.16 -2.65
CA ASP A 7 0.01 10.52 -1.79
C ASP A 7 -1.21 10.05 -2.60
N TRP A 8 -1.68 10.88 -3.54
CA TRP A 8 -2.74 10.49 -4.46
C TRP A 8 -2.33 9.32 -5.35
N LEU A 9 -1.12 9.37 -5.94
CA LEU A 9 -0.59 8.29 -6.77
C LEU A 9 -0.38 7.00 -5.96
N GLY A 10 0.11 7.10 -4.73
CA GLY A 10 0.30 5.96 -3.83
C GLY A 10 -1.01 5.39 -3.29
N SER A 11 -2.04 6.22 -3.13
CA SER A 11 -3.40 5.76 -2.84
C SER A 11 -3.95 4.97 -4.02
N LEU A 12 -3.93 5.55 -5.21
CA LEU A 12 -4.39 4.91 -6.45
C LEU A 12 -3.66 3.61 -6.74
N ALA A 13 -2.33 3.61 -6.60
CA ALA A 13 -1.52 2.44 -6.92
C ALA A 13 -1.70 1.30 -5.91
N TYR A 14 -2.08 1.62 -4.66
CA TYR A 14 -2.42 0.60 -3.67
C TYR A 14 -3.84 0.08 -3.83
N ASP A 15 -4.80 0.95 -4.19
CA ASP A 15 -6.16 0.48 -4.51
C ASP A 15 -6.13 -0.45 -5.73
N ALA A 16 -5.10 -0.32 -6.58
CA ALA A 16 -4.74 -1.23 -7.66
C ALA A 16 -3.60 -2.22 -7.29
N ASP A 17 -3.36 -2.51 -6.01
CA ASP A 17 -2.38 -3.52 -5.61
C ASP A 17 -2.93 -4.94 -5.77
N ASP A 18 -2.04 -5.89 -6.00
CA ASP A 18 -2.37 -7.27 -6.35
C ASP A 18 -3.10 -7.98 -5.18
N GLU A 19 -2.89 -7.57 -3.92
CA GLU A 19 -3.64 -8.06 -2.75
C GLU A 19 -5.06 -7.46 -2.68
N CYS A 20 -5.23 -6.17 -3.00
CA CYS A 20 -6.54 -5.55 -3.11
C CYS A 20 -7.36 -6.16 -4.25
N LEU A 21 -6.71 -6.45 -5.37
CA LEU A 21 -7.29 -7.19 -6.49
C LEU A 21 -7.62 -8.63 -6.10
N ALA A 22 -6.75 -9.34 -5.39
CA ALA A 22 -7.04 -10.71 -4.92
C ALA A 22 -8.20 -10.74 -3.90
N VAL A 23 -8.33 -9.72 -3.05
CA VAL A 23 -9.48 -9.55 -2.15
C VAL A 23 -10.77 -9.26 -2.95
N ALA A 24 -10.70 -8.40 -3.96
CA ALA A 24 -11.82 -8.13 -4.86
C ALA A 24 -12.23 -9.39 -5.65
N GLU A 25 -11.29 -10.08 -6.29
CA GLU A 25 -11.51 -11.33 -7.02
C GLU A 25 -12.17 -12.41 -6.14
N ARG A 26 -11.74 -12.52 -4.87
CA ARG A 26 -12.30 -13.49 -3.91
C ARG A 26 -13.72 -13.15 -3.48
N HIS A 27 -14.11 -11.87 -3.51
CA HIS A 27 -15.45 -11.41 -3.14
C HIS A 27 -16.40 -11.30 -4.33
N PHE A 28 -15.89 -11.12 -5.56
CA PHE A 28 -16.67 -10.90 -6.78
C PHE A 28 -16.54 -12.04 -7.82
N ASN A 29 -16.15 -13.25 -7.40
CA ASN A 29 -16.08 -14.45 -8.25
C ASN A 29 -15.16 -14.33 -9.49
N GLY A 30 -14.12 -13.49 -9.44
CA GLY A 30 -13.06 -13.46 -10.45
C GLY A 30 -13.36 -12.75 -11.77
N ASP A 31 -14.52 -12.10 -11.95
CA ASP A 31 -14.85 -11.35 -13.18
C ASP A 31 -14.24 -9.93 -13.24
N ASP A 32 -13.77 -9.40 -12.10
CA ASP A 32 -13.55 -7.95 -11.95
C ASP A 32 -12.35 -7.39 -12.75
N LEU A 33 -11.27 -8.14 -12.97
CA LEU A 33 -10.12 -7.61 -13.73
C LEU A 33 -10.30 -7.60 -15.25
N ASP A 34 -11.18 -8.45 -15.79
CA ASP A 34 -11.60 -8.36 -17.19
C ASP A 34 -12.63 -7.23 -17.38
N ASP A 35 -13.39 -6.90 -16.32
CA ASP A 35 -14.37 -5.79 -16.30
C ASP A 35 -13.74 -4.41 -16.04
N TYR A 36 -12.51 -4.32 -15.52
CA TYR A 36 -11.77 -3.07 -15.26
C TYR A 36 -10.46 -2.95 -16.08
N PRO A 37 -10.54 -2.78 -17.41
CA PRO A 37 -9.37 -2.69 -18.29
C PRO A 37 -8.45 -1.49 -17.97
N GLU A 38 -8.98 -0.41 -17.41
CA GLU A 38 -8.21 0.77 -17.01
C GLU A 38 -7.22 0.45 -15.88
N MET A 39 -7.58 -0.46 -14.96
CA MET A 39 -6.66 -0.91 -13.91
C MET A 39 -5.50 -1.69 -14.52
N ARG A 40 -5.73 -2.64 -15.43
CA ARG A 40 -4.64 -3.39 -16.08
C ARG A 40 -3.68 -2.49 -16.84
N VAL A 41 -4.21 -1.50 -17.55
CA VAL A 41 -3.39 -0.49 -18.24
C VAL A 41 -2.51 0.28 -17.24
N PHE A 42 -3.04 0.65 -16.07
CA PHE A 42 -2.23 1.27 -15.03
C PHE A 42 -1.14 0.34 -14.48
N LEU A 43 -1.46 -0.94 -14.23
CA LEU A 43 -0.52 -1.96 -13.77
C LEU A 43 0.66 -2.13 -14.75
N ASP A 44 0.36 -2.22 -16.04
CA ASP A 44 1.35 -2.37 -17.11
C ASP A 44 2.21 -1.10 -17.30
N HIS A 45 1.71 0.06 -16.86
CA HIS A 45 2.45 1.32 -16.88
C HIS A 45 3.30 1.58 -15.63
N ARG A 46 3.29 0.68 -14.62
CA ARG A 46 4.15 0.78 -13.42
C ARG A 46 5.63 1.03 -13.77
N PRO A 47 6.25 0.35 -14.78
CA PRO A 47 7.63 0.61 -15.20
C PRO A 47 7.89 2.04 -15.70
N THR A 48 6.92 2.65 -16.40
CA THR A 48 7.03 4.01 -16.92
C THR A 48 6.86 5.06 -15.83
N SER A 49 6.01 4.77 -14.84
CA SER A 49 5.75 5.65 -13.70
C SER A 49 6.87 5.64 -12.66
N TYR A 50 7.56 4.50 -12.48
CA TYR A 50 8.57 4.34 -11.43
C TYR A 50 9.71 5.36 -11.47
N PRO A 51 10.34 5.69 -12.62
CA PRO A 51 11.38 6.73 -12.68
C PRO A 51 10.95 8.09 -12.13
N ALA A 52 9.69 8.47 -12.36
CA ALA A 52 9.14 9.73 -11.87
C ALA A 52 9.01 9.74 -10.34
N VAL A 53 8.62 8.62 -9.74
CA VAL A 53 8.53 8.46 -8.28
C VAL A 53 9.91 8.31 -7.65
N SER A 54 10.80 7.52 -8.27
CA SER A 54 12.12 7.21 -7.72
C SER A 54 13.01 8.45 -7.54
N ALA A 55 12.81 9.46 -8.40
CA ALA A 55 13.47 10.76 -8.30
C ALA A 55 13.26 11.46 -6.94
N PHE A 56 12.16 11.15 -6.23
CA PHE A 56 11.81 11.77 -4.95
C PHE A 56 12.25 10.95 -3.72
N LEU A 57 12.80 9.74 -3.89
CA LEU A 57 13.23 8.89 -2.78
C LEU A 57 14.40 9.47 -1.96
N GLY A 58 15.16 10.39 -2.55
CA GLY A 58 16.25 11.13 -1.89
C GLY A 58 15.89 12.57 -1.52
N HIS A 59 14.63 12.99 -1.68
CA HIS A 59 14.25 14.39 -1.54
C HIS A 59 14.49 14.91 -0.11
N GLU A 60 14.91 16.17 0.02
CA GLU A 60 15.29 16.79 1.30
C GLU A 60 14.12 16.87 2.28
N ASN A 61 12.97 17.33 1.76
CA ASN A 61 11.71 17.35 2.51
C ASN A 61 11.25 15.94 2.89
N ILE A 62 11.11 15.71 4.20
CA ILE A 62 10.74 14.41 4.79
C ILE A 62 9.39 13.92 4.27
N ALA A 63 8.37 14.79 4.23
CA ALA A 63 7.02 14.40 3.80
C ALA A 63 7.00 13.96 2.33
N VAL A 64 7.72 14.68 1.46
CA VAL A 64 7.84 14.30 0.03
C VAL A 64 8.56 12.95 -0.11
N ARG A 65 9.61 12.73 0.67
CA ARG A 65 10.38 11.49 0.65
C ARG A 65 9.58 10.30 1.17
N GLU A 66 8.81 10.46 2.23
CA GLU A 66 7.95 9.41 2.78
C GLU A 66 6.81 9.07 1.81
N ALA A 67 6.15 10.08 1.23
CA ALA A 67 5.14 9.89 0.19
C ALA A 67 5.70 9.13 -1.03
N ALA A 68 6.92 9.46 -1.46
CA ALA A 68 7.59 8.76 -2.54
C ALA A 68 7.89 7.28 -2.21
N VAL A 69 8.28 6.98 -0.97
CA VAL A 69 8.48 5.59 -0.52
C VAL A 69 7.18 4.82 -0.60
N VAL A 70 6.08 5.38 -0.08
CA VAL A 70 4.77 4.73 -0.09
C VAL A 70 4.25 4.55 -1.52
N ALA A 71 4.38 5.56 -2.37
CA ALA A 71 3.97 5.48 -3.78
C ALA A 71 4.80 4.46 -4.59
N ALA A 72 6.05 4.22 -4.23
CA ALA A 72 6.92 3.28 -4.93
C ALA A 72 6.61 1.81 -4.61
N ILE A 73 5.98 1.51 -3.47
CA ILE A 73 5.66 0.14 -3.02
C ILE A 73 4.86 -0.63 -4.09
N PRO A 74 3.67 -0.19 -4.50
CA PRO A 74 2.87 -0.93 -5.49
C PRO A 74 3.52 -0.96 -6.88
N LEU A 75 4.39 0.01 -7.20
CA LEU A 75 5.10 0.02 -8.49
C LEU A 75 6.10 -1.12 -8.59
N VAL A 76 6.83 -1.42 -7.50
CA VAL A 76 7.89 -2.44 -7.52
C VAL A 76 7.38 -3.88 -7.48
N GLU A 77 6.07 -4.09 -7.31
CA GLU A 77 5.45 -5.40 -7.48
C GLU A 77 5.44 -5.86 -8.94
N HIS A 78 5.53 -4.92 -9.89
CA HIS A 78 5.66 -5.27 -11.30
C HIS A 78 6.95 -6.10 -11.53
N PRO A 79 6.90 -7.23 -12.26
CA PRO A 79 8.05 -8.13 -12.43
C PRO A 79 9.33 -7.44 -12.94
N ALA A 80 9.18 -6.47 -13.85
CA ALA A 80 10.31 -5.69 -14.37
C ALA A 80 11.02 -4.80 -13.34
N LEU A 81 10.37 -4.49 -12.21
CA LEU A 81 10.86 -3.60 -11.16
C LEU A 81 11.27 -4.33 -9.88
N ILE A 82 11.12 -5.66 -9.83
CA ILE A 82 11.38 -6.46 -8.63
C ILE A 82 12.83 -6.33 -8.12
N CYS A 83 13.77 -6.01 -9.01
CA CYS A 83 15.17 -5.75 -8.67
C CYS A 83 15.33 -4.53 -7.73
N HIS A 84 14.38 -3.59 -7.73
CA HIS A 84 14.39 -2.42 -6.86
C HIS A 84 13.82 -2.68 -5.46
N ARG A 85 13.10 -3.78 -5.26
CA ARG A 85 12.45 -4.13 -3.99
C ARG A 85 13.43 -4.22 -2.82
N GLY A 86 14.66 -4.68 -3.06
CA GLY A 86 15.71 -4.73 -2.02
C GLY A 86 16.16 -3.35 -1.54
N GLU A 87 16.28 -2.37 -2.45
CA GLU A 87 16.59 -1.00 -2.07
C GLU A 87 15.40 -0.34 -1.38
N LEU A 88 14.20 -0.51 -1.94
CA LEU A 88 12.98 0.05 -1.37
C LEU A 88 12.72 -0.52 0.04
N GLY A 89 12.99 -1.80 0.27
CA GLY A 89 12.88 -2.45 1.58
C GLY A 89 13.72 -1.78 2.67
N ARG A 90 14.92 -1.28 2.35
CA ARG A 90 15.73 -0.49 3.30
C ARG A 90 15.09 0.85 3.63
N ARG A 91 14.47 1.50 2.64
CA ARG A 91 13.79 2.80 2.81
C ARG A 91 12.50 2.64 3.62
N VAL A 92 11.73 1.59 3.35
CA VAL A 92 10.55 1.17 4.12
C VAL A 92 10.93 0.90 5.58
N HIS A 93 11.99 0.14 5.83
CA HIS A 93 12.48 -0.09 7.20
C HIS A 93 12.84 1.22 7.91
N ARG A 94 13.54 2.14 7.23
CA ARG A 94 13.88 3.44 7.79
C ARG A 94 12.63 4.27 8.11
N LEU A 95 11.65 4.29 7.21
CA LEU A 95 10.37 4.99 7.43
C LEU A 95 9.66 4.43 8.66
N LEU A 96 9.57 3.10 8.81
CA LEU A 96 8.97 2.47 9.99
C LEU A 96 9.72 2.76 11.29
N ALA A 97 11.02 3.07 11.23
CA ALA A 97 11.78 3.46 12.42
C ALA A 97 11.59 4.94 12.79
N THR A 98 11.27 5.83 11.84
CA THR A 98 11.30 7.28 12.06
C THR A 98 9.97 8.00 11.93
N SER A 99 9.06 7.50 11.08
CA SER A 99 7.80 8.17 10.79
C SER A 99 6.77 7.89 11.89
N THR A 100 6.03 8.93 12.26
CA THR A 100 4.85 8.86 13.13
C THR A 100 3.54 8.90 12.36
N ASP A 101 3.61 8.99 11.02
CA ASP A 101 2.43 8.99 10.17
C ASP A 101 1.84 7.57 10.10
N ARG A 102 0.67 7.39 10.71
CA ARG A 102 -0.02 6.10 10.77
C ARG A 102 -0.30 5.54 9.38
N TYR A 103 -0.71 6.37 8.42
CA TYR A 103 -1.08 5.92 7.09
C TYR A 103 0.15 5.36 6.36
N ASN A 104 1.25 6.12 6.35
CA ASN A 104 2.49 5.70 5.71
C ASN A 104 3.07 4.43 6.36
N ARG A 105 3.02 4.35 7.69
CA ARG A 105 3.45 3.17 8.44
C ARG A 105 2.63 1.93 8.09
N ASN A 106 1.31 2.03 8.04
CA ASN A 106 0.44 0.90 7.71
C ASN A 106 0.80 0.33 6.33
N ARG A 107 0.88 1.21 5.31
CA ARG A 107 1.25 0.81 3.94
C ARG A 107 2.63 0.15 3.88
N CYS A 108 3.57 0.62 4.68
CA CYS A 108 4.90 0.02 4.79
C CYS A 108 4.91 -1.35 5.49
N LEU A 109 4.07 -1.55 6.51
CA LEU A 109 3.92 -2.85 7.19
C LEU A 109 3.28 -3.88 6.27
N ASP A 110 2.23 -3.50 5.54
CA ASP A 110 1.54 -4.36 4.57
C ASP A 110 2.51 -4.82 3.48
N ALA A 111 3.26 -3.88 2.89
CA ALA A 111 4.29 -4.17 1.90
C ALA A 111 5.33 -5.17 2.41
N ARG A 112 5.85 -5.00 3.64
CA ARG A 112 6.86 -5.92 4.20
C ARG A 112 6.31 -7.33 4.35
N LYS A 113 5.06 -7.46 4.81
CA LYS A 113 4.37 -8.74 4.96
C LYS A 113 4.18 -9.41 3.60
N ASN A 114 3.70 -8.67 2.59
CA ASN A 114 3.57 -9.17 1.22
C ASN A 114 4.92 -9.56 0.64
N TRP A 115 5.98 -8.87 1.08
CA TRP A 115 7.33 -9.20 0.67
C TRP A 115 7.96 -10.40 1.38
N GLY A 116 7.26 -11.03 2.32
CA GLY A 116 7.75 -12.16 3.11
C GLY A 116 8.75 -11.77 4.20
N TYR A 117 8.88 -10.49 4.53
CA TYR A 117 9.71 -10.03 5.64
C TYR A 117 8.92 -10.01 6.94
N ASP A 118 9.58 -10.37 8.04
CA ASP A 118 9.00 -10.13 9.37
C ASP A 118 8.86 -8.60 9.60
N ALA A 119 7.64 -8.21 9.97
CA ALA A 119 7.24 -6.85 10.28
C ALA A 119 6.91 -6.67 11.77
N ALA A 120 6.76 -7.75 12.54
CA ALA A 120 6.30 -7.70 13.94
C ALA A 120 7.26 -6.89 14.84
N ALA A 121 8.57 -7.01 14.59
CA ALA A 121 9.59 -6.27 15.33
C ALA A 121 9.57 -4.74 15.07
N LEU A 122 8.88 -4.27 14.03
CA LEU A 122 8.79 -2.85 13.64
C LEU A 122 7.42 -2.23 13.91
N GLU A 123 6.44 -3.03 14.36
CA GLU A 123 5.14 -2.53 14.78
C GLU A 123 5.29 -1.70 16.06
N SER A 124 4.77 -0.48 16.05
CA SER A 124 4.67 0.35 17.25
C SER A 124 3.41 -0.01 18.04
N PRO A 125 3.32 0.37 19.33
CA PRO A 125 2.08 0.21 20.10
C PRO A 125 0.86 0.87 19.44
N ALA A 126 1.07 1.97 18.70
CA ALA A 126 0.01 2.65 17.97
C ALA A 126 -0.48 1.81 16.77
N ASP A 127 0.42 1.12 16.07
CA ASP A 127 0.07 0.25 14.95
C ASP A 127 -0.71 -0.97 15.45
N LEU A 128 -0.26 -1.58 16.55
CA LEU A 128 -0.96 -2.68 17.22
C LEU A 128 -2.37 -2.28 17.66
N ALA A 129 -2.53 -1.11 18.27
CA ALA A 129 -3.83 -0.60 18.68
C ALA A 129 -4.74 -0.31 17.48
N ALA A 130 -4.19 0.20 16.38
CA ALA A 130 -4.92 0.43 15.13
C ALA A 130 -5.40 -0.88 14.51
N ARG A 131 -4.55 -1.90 14.43
CA ARG A 131 -4.88 -3.24 13.93
C ARG A 131 -5.99 -3.89 14.77
N ALA A 132 -5.89 -3.79 16.09
CA ALA A 132 -6.91 -4.32 17.00
C ALA A 132 -8.28 -3.64 16.82
N ARG A 133 -8.31 -2.32 16.54
CA ARG A 133 -9.56 -1.60 16.23
C ARG A 133 -10.15 -2.06 14.89
N TYR A 134 -9.34 -2.15 13.84
CA TYR A 134 -9.81 -2.62 12.54
C TYR A 134 -10.44 -4.02 12.61
N VAL A 135 -9.78 -4.96 13.30
CA VAL A 135 -10.33 -6.31 13.51
C VAL A 135 -11.65 -6.26 14.26
N ARG A 136 -11.79 -5.40 15.28
CA ARG A 136 -13.06 -5.23 15.99
C ARG A 136 -14.16 -4.73 15.03
N ASP A 137 -13.89 -3.67 14.28
CA ASP A 137 -14.88 -3.00 13.44
C ASP A 137 -15.38 -3.93 12.32
N VAL A 138 -14.49 -4.70 11.69
CA VAL A 138 -14.82 -5.71 10.67
C VAL A 138 -15.71 -6.83 11.24
N TRP A 139 -15.44 -7.29 12.47
CA TRP A 139 -16.21 -8.36 13.10
C TRP A 139 -17.54 -7.88 13.69
N THR A 140 -17.67 -6.60 14.04
CA THR A 140 -18.93 -6.01 14.52
C THR A 140 -19.82 -5.48 13.40
N GLY A 141 -19.31 -5.37 12.16
CA GLY A 141 -20.03 -4.85 11.00
C GLY A 141 -20.92 -5.88 10.27
N GLY A 142 -21.09 -7.09 10.80
CA GLY A 142 -22.07 -8.03 10.29
C GLY A 142 -23.48 -7.49 10.52
N CYS A 143 -24.22 -7.22 9.45
CA CYS A 143 -25.60 -6.72 9.48
C CYS A 143 -26.49 -7.54 10.42
N THR A 144 -26.64 -7.08 11.66
CA THR A 144 -27.76 -7.43 12.53
C THR A 144 -28.75 -6.28 12.50
N GLU A 145 -29.32 -6.03 11.32
CA GLU A 145 -30.67 -5.47 11.27
C GLU A 145 -31.59 -6.64 10.94
N GLU A 146 -32.10 -7.25 12.02
CA GLU A 146 -33.24 -8.17 11.93
C GLU A 146 -34.42 -7.35 11.40
N PRO A 147 -35.00 -7.72 10.23
CA PRO A 147 -36.06 -6.91 9.64
C PRO A 147 -37.29 -6.90 10.55
N PRO A 148 -37.93 -5.75 10.77
CA PRO A 148 -39.19 -5.72 11.49
C PRO A 148 -40.25 -6.44 10.65
N PHE A 149 -40.91 -7.41 11.30
CA PHE A 149 -42.07 -8.17 10.84
C PHE A 149 -43.18 -7.29 10.26
#